data_AF-A0A918X736-F1
#
_entry.id   AF-A0A918X736-F1
#
_cell.length_a   1.000
_cell.length_b   1.000
_cell.length_c   1.000
_cell.angle_alpha   90.00
_cell.angle_beta   90.00
_cell.angle_gamma   90.00
#
_symmetry.space_group_name_H-M   'P 1'
#
loop_
_entity.id
_entity.type
_entity.pdbx_description
1 polymer ?
#
loop_
_entity_poly.entity_id
_entity_poly.type
_entity_poly.pdbx_seq_one_letter_code
_entity_poly.pdbx_strand_id
1 'polypeptide(L)'
;MADPGLAAVFAAVFVALYVGHSVGNHWVQSSCQAADKGLPGWQGRAACARHVLGLTVTKALVLAPVVLVLDLAVGAAGLAVGFGADALSHYWADRRTTLARLARRCGKGEFLSLGTPAHPAHPVTATGTYAPTLGTGAYALDLLCTNVGARHPTERGTSDQCRNRATSPSIRIRNSVIGAPLPSGTRARS
;
A
#
# COMPACT_ATOMS: atom_id res chain seq x y z
N MET A 1 -19.24 34.78 2.54
CA MET A 1 -18.20 34.78 1.48
C MET A 1 -16.98 34.12 2.08
N ALA A 2 -16.54 32.97 1.57
CA ALA A 2 -15.34 32.32 2.09
C ALA A 2 -14.13 33.24 1.82
N ASP A 3 -13.29 33.43 2.83
CA ASP A 3 -12.03 34.15 2.68
C ASP A 3 -11.18 33.43 1.61
N PRO A 4 -10.73 34.12 0.54
CA PRO A 4 -9.81 33.55 -0.45
C PRO A 4 -8.60 32.86 0.18
N GLY A 5 -8.14 33.34 1.34
CA GLY A 5 -7.08 32.72 2.14
C GLY A 5 -7.43 31.32 2.64
N LEU A 6 -8.69 31.07 3.05
CA LEU A 6 -9.12 29.76 3.52
C LEU A 6 -9.12 28.72 2.39
N ALA A 7 -9.56 29.11 1.19
CA ALA A 7 -9.52 28.23 0.02
C ALA A 7 -8.08 27.87 -0.38
N ALA A 8 -7.16 28.85 -0.32
CA ALA A 8 -5.74 28.63 -0.59
C ALA A 8 -5.10 27.70 0.44
N VAL A 9 -5.36 27.89 1.73
CA VAL A 9 -4.89 27.01 2.82
C VAL A 9 -5.43 25.59 2.61
N PHE A 10 -6.73 25.45 2.36
CA PHE A 10 -7.34 24.14 2.09
C PHE A 10 -6.67 23.43 0.91
N ALA A 11 -6.49 24.14 -0.21
CA ALA A 11 -5.89 23.57 -1.42
C ALA A 11 -4.43 23.14 -1.18
N ALA A 12 -3.62 23.99 -0.54
CA ALA A 12 -2.23 23.69 -0.23
C ALA A 12 -2.09 22.49 0.71
N VAL A 13 -2.90 22.43 1.77
CA VAL A 13 -2.94 21.30 2.70
C VAL A 13 -3.40 20.03 1.98
N PHE A 14 -4.47 20.11 1.18
CA PHE A 14 -4.97 18.96 0.42
C PHE A 14 -3.91 18.38 -0.52
N VAL A 15 -3.24 19.22 -1.31
CA VAL A 15 -2.19 18.77 -2.24
C VAL A 15 -1.03 18.14 -1.48
N ALA A 16 -0.56 18.76 -0.40
CA ALA A 16 0.51 18.22 0.43
C ALA A 16 0.15 16.84 1.02
N LEU A 17 -1.07 16.71 1.57
CA LEU A 17 -1.55 15.46 2.14
C LEU A 17 -1.83 14.39 1.07
N TYR A 18 -2.26 14.76 -0.13
CA TYR A 18 -2.46 13.84 -1.26
C TYR A 18 -1.13 13.28 -1.78
N VAL A 19 -0.11 14.14 -1.89
CA VAL A 19 1.26 13.70 -2.21
C VAL A 19 1.81 12.82 -1.10
N GLY A 20 1.71 13.26 0.16
CA GLY A 20 2.16 12.49 1.32
C GLY A 20 1.46 11.15 1.46
N HIS A 21 0.17 11.08 1.11
CA HIS A 21 -0.58 9.84 1.01
C HIS A 21 0.06 8.90 -0.02
N SER A 22 0.28 9.38 -1.24
CA SER A 22 0.85 8.58 -2.32
C SER A 22 2.23 8.03 -1.95
N VAL A 23 3.10 8.89 -1.40
CA VAL A 23 4.44 8.49 -0.94
C VAL A 23 4.36 7.48 0.21
N GLY A 24 3.56 7.76 1.24
CA GLY A 24 3.44 6.90 2.42
C GLY A 24 2.95 5.50 2.06
N ASN A 25 2.13 5.43 1.03
CA ASN A 25 1.48 4.21 0.62
C ASN A 25 2.24 3.38 -0.41
N HIS A 26 2.99 4.02 -1.30
CA HIS A 26 3.72 3.30 -2.34
C HIS A 26 5.19 3.10 -2.00
N TRP A 27 5.81 4.00 -1.23
CA TRP A 27 7.23 3.94 -0.92
C TRP A 27 7.51 3.56 0.53
N VAL A 28 6.71 4.07 1.48
CA VAL A 28 6.96 3.84 2.92
C VAL A 28 6.29 2.56 3.42
N GLN A 29 5.13 2.21 2.90
CA GLN A 29 4.43 0.97 3.24
C GLN A 29 5.26 -0.25 2.82
N SER A 30 5.46 -1.17 3.77
CA SER A 30 6.08 -2.46 3.47
C SER A 30 5.09 -3.45 2.84
N SER A 31 5.59 -4.39 2.05
CA SER A 31 4.77 -5.47 1.46
C SER A 31 4.01 -6.28 2.51
N CYS A 32 4.61 -6.50 3.69
CA CYS A 32 3.96 -7.19 4.81
C CYS A 32 2.75 -6.41 5.34
N GLN A 33 2.89 -5.10 5.50
CA GLN A 33 1.78 -4.24 5.91
C GLN A 33 0.64 -4.28 4.87
N ALA A 34 0.96 -4.18 3.58
CA ALA A 34 -0.02 -4.22 2.49
C ALA A 34 -0.79 -5.55 2.44
N ALA A 35 -0.09 -6.68 2.63
CA ALA A 35 -0.65 -8.02 2.60
C ALA A 35 -1.53 -8.35 3.83
N ASP A 36 -1.13 -7.84 5.01
CA ASP A 36 -1.75 -8.21 6.28
C ASP A 36 -2.78 -7.20 6.79
N LYS A 37 -2.73 -5.91 6.40
CA LYS A 37 -3.61 -4.86 6.95
C LYS A 37 -5.11 -5.14 6.80
N GLY A 38 -5.51 -5.97 5.83
CA GLY A 38 -6.89 -6.41 5.63
C GLY A 38 -7.30 -7.71 6.36
N LEU A 39 -6.37 -8.42 7.01
CA LEU A 39 -6.65 -9.71 7.68
C LEU A 39 -7.57 -9.56 8.90
N PRO A 40 -8.45 -10.54 9.22
CA PRO A 40 -9.14 -10.57 10.49
C PRO A 40 -8.16 -10.72 11.68
N GLY A 41 -8.63 -10.39 12.88
CA GLY A 41 -7.87 -10.57 14.12
C GLY A 41 -6.77 -9.54 14.38
N TRP A 42 -5.95 -9.82 15.41
CA TRP A 42 -4.94 -8.88 15.91
C TRP A 42 -3.78 -8.65 14.95
N GLN A 43 -3.40 -9.65 14.16
CA GLN A 43 -2.34 -9.52 13.15
C GLN A 43 -2.68 -8.39 12.16
N GLY A 44 -3.88 -8.43 11.56
CA GLY A 44 -4.27 -7.40 10.61
C GLY A 44 -4.49 -6.04 11.27
N ARG A 45 -5.04 -6.01 12.50
CA ARG A 45 -5.18 -4.76 13.26
C ARG A 45 -3.84 -4.08 13.53
N ALA A 46 -2.82 -4.86 13.90
CA ALA A 46 -1.48 -4.34 14.17
C ALA A 46 -0.74 -3.95 12.88
N ALA A 47 -0.90 -4.71 11.78
CA ALA A 47 -0.35 -4.34 10.48
C ALA A 47 -0.94 -3.02 9.97
N CYS A 48 -2.27 -2.87 10.07
CA CYS A 48 -2.98 -1.64 9.71
C CYS A 48 -2.56 -0.46 10.59
N ALA A 49 -2.45 -0.65 11.91
CA ALA A 49 -2.02 0.42 12.83
C ALA A 49 -0.60 0.92 12.52
N ARG A 50 0.35 0.02 12.26
CA ARG A 50 1.72 0.41 11.88
C ARG A 50 1.75 1.15 10.56
N HIS A 51 0.93 0.72 9.60
CA HIS A 51 0.83 1.39 8.32
C HIS A 51 0.25 2.81 8.44
N VAL A 52 -0.88 2.95 9.16
CA VAL A 52 -1.51 4.25 9.39
C VAL A 52 -0.57 5.19 10.16
N LEU A 53 0.16 4.67 11.16
CA LEU A 53 1.17 5.47 11.85
C LEU A 53 2.26 5.99 10.89
N GLY A 54 2.81 5.10 10.06
CA GLY A 54 3.79 5.48 9.05
C GLY A 54 3.24 6.51 8.08
N LEU A 55 2.01 6.31 7.60
CA LEU A 55 1.32 7.22 6.69
C LEU A 55 1.10 8.61 7.31
N THR A 56 0.62 8.67 8.55
CA THR A 56 0.41 9.93 9.27
C THR A 56 1.73 10.68 9.44
N VAL A 57 2.81 9.99 9.81
CA VAL A 57 4.15 10.59 9.90
C VAL A 57 4.62 11.09 8.54
N THR A 58 4.47 10.31 7.47
CA THR A 58 4.84 10.75 6.11
C THR A 58 4.06 12.00 5.70
N LYS A 59 2.75 12.02 5.92
CA LYS A 59 1.90 13.18 5.61
C LYS A 59 2.32 14.42 6.42
N ALA A 60 2.62 14.25 7.71
CA ALA A 60 3.11 15.35 8.55
C ALA A 60 4.45 15.91 8.06
N LEU A 61 5.39 15.03 7.68
CA LEU A 61 6.69 15.44 7.14
C LEU A 61 6.57 16.14 5.78
N VAL A 62 5.60 15.77 4.94
CA VAL A 62 5.34 16.46 3.66
C VAL A 62 4.60 17.78 3.88
N LEU A 63 3.68 17.85 4.84
CA LEU A 63 2.91 19.05 5.14
C LEU A 63 3.76 20.14 5.81
N ALA A 64 4.67 19.76 6.71
CA ALA A 64 5.50 20.69 7.47
C ALA A 64 6.23 21.74 6.59
N PRO A 65 7.00 21.38 5.55
CA PRO A 65 7.64 22.38 4.69
C PRO A 65 6.63 23.26 3.95
N VAL A 66 5.46 22.74 3.55
CA VAL A 66 4.42 23.52 2.87
C VAL A 66 3.85 24.60 3.81
N VAL A 67 3.58 24.24 5.06
CA VAL A 67 3.13 25.19 6.09
C VAL A 67 4.17 26.28 6.32
N LEU A 68 5.45 25.92 6.43
CA LEU A 68 6.54 26.86 6.70
C LEU A 68 6.85 27.78 5.52
N VAL A 69 6.87 27.25 4.29
CA VAL A 69 7.22 28.02 3.08
C VAL A 69 6.10 28.96 2.66
N LEU A 70 4.84 28.55 2.83
CA LEU A 70 3.68 29.35 2.43
C LEU A 70 3.07 30.16 3.59
N ASP A 71 3.68 30.11 4.78
CA ASP A 71 3.19 30.75 6.01
C ASP A 71 1.70 30.45 6.27
N LEU A 72 1.32 29.17 6.15
CA LEU A 72 -0.08 28.77 6.26
C LEU A 72 -0.57 28.93 7.69
N ALA A 73 -1.70 29.62 7.85
CA ALA A 73 -2.38 29.77 9.13
C ALA A 73 -3.08 28.46 9.56
N VAL A 74 -2.32 27.48 10.05
CA VAL A 74 -2.82 26.20 10.58
C VAL A 74 -2.61 26.12 12.09
N GLY A 75 -3.69 25.92 12.84
CA GLY A 75 -3.63 25.74 14.29
C GLY A 75 -3.27 24.31 14.69
N ALA A 76 -2.53 24.14 15.79
CA ALA A 76 -2.16 22.82 16.32
C ALA A 76 -3.37 21.91 16.60
N ALA A 77 -4.47 22.48 17.13
CA ALA A 77 -5.71 21.75 17.35
C ALA A 77 -6.36 21.29 16.03
N GLY A 78 -6.35 22.14 15.01
CA GLY A 78 -6.86 21.81 13.68
C GLY A 78 -6.05 20.69 13.02
N LEU A 79 -4.72 20.74 13.14
CA LEU A 79 -3.84 19.66 12.68
C LEU A 79 -4.11 18.35 13.44
N ALA A 80 -4.24 18.39 14.76
CA ALA A 80 -4.52 17.20 15.56
C ALA A 80 -5.87 16.54 15.19
N VAL A 81 -6.93 17.33 15.04
CA VAL A 81 -8.25 16.84 14.60
C VAL A 81 -8.19 16.32 13.16
N GLY A 82 -7.54 17.04 12.25
CA GLY A 82 -7.42 16.66 10.85
C GLY A 82 -6.66 15.34 10.67
N PHE A 83 -5.48 15.21 11.31
CA PHE A 83 -4.72 13.95 11.28
C PHE A 83 -5.43 12.82 12.01
N GLY A 84 -6.15 13.11 13.10
CA GLY A 84 -6.96 12.10 13.79
C GLY A 84 -8.09 11.57 12.90
N ALA A 85 -8.84 12.44 12.25
CA ALA A 85 -9.91 12.06 11.32
C ALA A 85 -9.37 11.30 10.09
N ASP A 86 -8.26 11.77 9.52
CA ASP A 86 -7.54 11.08 8.43
C ASP A 86 -7.11 9.67 8.88
N ALA A 87 -6.37 9.55 9.99
CA ALA A 87 -5.87 8.26 10.48
C ALA A 87 -7.00 7.25 10.77
N LEU A 88 -8.09 7.70 11.41
CA LEU A 88 -9.23 6.84 11.76
C LEU A 88 -9.99 6.37 10.52
N SER A 89 -10.30 7.28 9.61
CA SER A 89 -10.99 6.94 8.36
C SER A 89 -10.14 6.02 7.47
N HIS A 90 -8.83 6.27 7.42
CA HIS A 90 -7.89 5.45 6.68
C HIS A 90 -7.76 4.05 7.28
N TYR A 91 -7.60 3.96 8.60
CA TYR A 91 -7.57 2.69 9.31
C TYR A 91 -8.82 1.89 8.99
N TRP A 92 -10.00 2.49 9.11
CA TRP A 92 -11.27 1.84 8.80
C TRP A 92 -11.35 1.33 7.36
N ALA A 93 -10.94 2.15 6.39
CA ALA A 93 -10.95 1.79 4.97
C ALA A 93 -10.02 0.59 4.68
N ASP A 94 -8.81 0.61 5.24
CA ASP A 94 -7.81 -0.46 5.09
C ASP A 94 -8.20 -1.80 5.68
N ARG A 95 -9.21 -1.82 6.56
CA ARG A 95 -9.81 -3.08 7.03
C ARG A 95 -10.67 -3.74 5.96
N ARG A 96 -11.00 -3.06 4.85
CA ARG A 96 -11.65 -3.51 3.60
C ARG A 96 -13.04 -4.18 3.72
N THR A 97 -13.42 -4.71 4.88
CA THR A 97 -14.63 -5.53 5.07
C THR A 97 -15.92 -4.73 4.89
N THR A 98 -15.98 -3.52 5.42
CA THR A 98 -17.14 -2.62 5.31
C THR A 98 -17.30 -2.11 3.88
N LEU A 99 -16.22 -1.63 3.27
CA LEU A 99 -16.20 -1.16 1.88
C LEU A 99 -16.50 -2.29 0.89
N ALA A 100 -16.02 -3.51 1.11
CA ALA A 100 -16.33 -4.67 0.28
C ALA A 100 -17.82 -5.04 0.34
N ARG A 101 -18.46 -4.91 1.51
CA ARG A 101 -19.90 -5.11 1.65
C ARG A 101 -20.69 -4.02 0.92
N LEU A 102 -20.26 -2.76 1.03
CA LEU A 102 -20.88 -1.64 0.32
C LEU A 102 -20.77 -1.83 -1.20
N ALA A 103 -19.58 -2.16 -1.71
CA ALA A 103 -19.36 -2.42 -3.13
C ALA A 103 -20.32 -3.50 -3.66
N ARG A 104 -20.51 -4.61 -2.94
CA ARG A 104 -21.48 -5.65 -3.32
C ARG A 104 -22.91 -5.15 -3.33
N ARG A 105 -23.32 -4.35 -2.34
CA ARG A 105 -24.67 -3.75 -2.28
C ARG A 105 -24.92 -2.76 -3.42
N CYS A 106 -23.88 -2.07 -3.88
CA CYS A 106 -23.94 -1.15 -5.01
C CYS A 106 -23.80 -1.84 -6.38
N GLY A 107 -23.85 -3.18 -6.45
CA GLY A 107 -23.68 -3.93 -7.70
C GLY A 107 -22.25 -3.89 -8.27
N LYS A 108 -21.25 -3.50 -7.47
CA LYS A 108 -19.83 -3.43 -7.86
C LYS A 108 -19.02 -4.66 -7.40
N GLY A 109 -19.71 -5.78 -7.18
CA GLY A 109 -19.09 -7.03 -6.73
C GLY A 109 -18.12 -7.64 -7.74
N GLU A 110 -18.46 -7.57 -9.02
CA GLU A 110 -17.59 -8.03 -10.12
C GLU A 110 -16.32 -7.18 -10.20
N PHE A 111 -16.47 -5.85 -10.18
CA PHE A 111 -15.32 -4.95 -10.12
C PHE A 111 -14.42 -5.30 -8.94
N LEU A 112 -14.97 -5.47 -7.74
CA LEU A 112 -14.21 -5.84 -6.53
C LEU A 112 -13.40 -7.14 -6.69
N SER A 113 -13.91 -8.15 -7.41
CA SER A 113 -13.21 -9.43 -7.59
C SER A 113 -12.23 -9.43 -8.75
N LEU A 114 -12.26 -8.43 -9.66
CA LEU A 114 -11.31 -8.33 -10.77
C LEU A 114 -9.87 -8.45 -10.31
N GLY A 115 -9.13 -9.32 -10.98
CA GLY A 115 -7.72 -9.58 -10.70
C GLY A 115 -7.45 -10.48 -9.49
N THR A 116 -8.49 -10.96 -8.79
CA THR A 116 -8.36 -12.02 -7.77
C THR A 116 -8.65 -13.39 -8.38
N PRO A 117 -8.16 -14.51 -7.80
CA PRO A 117 -8.45 -15.86 -8.32
C PRO A 117 -9.94 -16.22 -8.36
N ALA A 118 -10.80 -15.47 -7.65
CA ALA A 118 -12.24 -15.68 -7.67
C ALA A 118 -12.93 -15.16 -8.96
N HIS A 119 -12.25 -14.32 -9.75
CA HIS A 119 -12.80 -13.80 -11.00
C HIS A 119 -12.42 -14.70 -12.19
N PRO A 120 -13.34 -15.02 -13.12
CA PRO A 120 -13.03 -15.89 -14.26
C PRO A 120 -11.91 -15.37 -15.16
N ALA A 121 -11.84 -14.06 -15.38
CA ALA A 121 -10.81 -13.39 -16.19
C ALA A 121 -9.57 -12.93 -15.38
N HIS A 122 -9.21 -13.64 -14.30
CA HIS A 122 -8.04 -13.27 -13.52
C HIS A 122 -6.73 -13.51 -14.31
N PRO A 123 -5.69 -12.69 -14.08
CA PRO A 123 -4.41 -12.86 -14.75
C PRO A 123 -3.76 -14.20 -14.38
N VAL A 124 -3.21 -14.87 -15.39
CA VAL A 124 -2.47 -16.13 -15.27
C VAL A 124 -1.09 -16.04 -15.90
N THR A 125 -0.15 -16.83 -15.40
CA THR A 125 1.20 -16.97 -15.97
C THR A 125 1.15 -17.75 -17.28
N ALA A 126 2.28 -17.82 -18.00
CA ALA A 126 2.40 -18.66 -19.19
C ALA A 126 2.13 -20.16 -18.91
N THR A 127 2.27 -20.61 -17.66
CA THR A 127 1.97 -21.99 -17.24
C THR A 127 0.56 -22.16 -16.69
N GLY A 128 -0.30 -21.14 -16.82
CA GLY A 128 -1.71 -21.19 -16.39
C GLY A 128 -1.92 -21.05 -14.88
N THR A 129 -0.88 -20.73 -14.10
CA THR A 129 -1.02 -20.47 -12.67
C THR A 129 -1.44 -19.02 -12.41
N TYR A 130 -2.06 -18.75 -11.26
CA TYR A 130 -2.44 -17.39 -10.89
C TYR A 130 -1.24 -16.42 -10.94
N ALA A 131 -1.36 -15.35 -11.72
CA ALA A 131 -0.36 -14.29 -11.82
C ALA A 131 -0.87 -13.04 -11.10
N PRO A 132 -0.57 -12.85 -9.80
CA PRO A 132 -1.02 -11.67 -9.09
C PRO A 132 -0.46 -10.40 -9.75
N THR A 133 -1.33 -9.53 -10.25
CA THR A 133 -0.95 -8.21 -10.75
C THR A 133 -1.29 -7.11 -9.74
N LEU A 134 -0.48 -6.06 -9.72
CA LEU A 134 -0.89 -4.79 -9.11
C LEU A 134 -2.07 -4.24 -9.91
N GLY A 135 -3.15 -3.78 -9.26
CA GLY A 135 -4.30 -3.20 -9.97
C GLY A 135 -5.62 -3.99 -9.92
N THR A 136 -5.83 -4.88 -8.95
CA THR A 136 -7.14 -5.53 -8.73
C THR A 136 -8.26 -4.54 -8.37
N GLY A 137 -9.53 -4.93 -8.46
CA GLY A 137 -10.61 -4.09 -7.92
C GLY A 137 -10.55 -3.93 -6.40
N ALA A 138 -9.98 -4.91 -5.70
CA ALA A 138 -9.60 -4.78 -4.30
C ALA A 138 -8.49 -3.73 -4.09
N TYR A 139 -7.55 -3.62 -5.04
CA TYR A 139 -6.58 -2.52 -5.09
C TYR A 139 -7.26 -1.16 -5.31
N ALA A 140 -8.32 -1.08 -6.12
CA ALA A 140 -9.06 0.17 -6.32
C ALA A 140 -9.93 0.57 -5.11
N LEU A 141 -10.48 -0.42 -4.40
CA LEU A 141 -11.12 -0.20 -3.10
C LEU A 141 -10.09 0.35 -2.11
N ASP A 142 -8.89 -0.22 -2.21
CA ASP A 142 -7.74 0.29 -1.54
C ASP A 142 -7.39 1.66 -2.04
N LEU A 143 -7.37 2.05 -3.32
CA LEU A 143 -7.00 3.38 -3.85
C LEU A 143 -7.77 4.58 -3.26
N LEU A 144 -8.87 4.36 -2.53
CA LEU A 144 -9.37 5.36 -1.59
C LEU A 144 -8.33 5.68 -0.47
N CYS A 145 -7.32 4.82 -0.29
CA CYS A 145 -6.34 4.57 0.80
C CYS A 145 -5.07 3.66 0.47
N THR A 146 -4.82 3.19 -0.76
CA THR A 146 -3.75 2.33 -1.39
C THR A 146 -3.46 0.82 -1.07
N ASN A 147 -2.91 0.21 -2.14
CA ASN A 147 -2.04 -0.95 -2.41
C ASN A 147 -2.25 -2.36 -1.78
N VAL A 148 -2.37 -3.37 -2.66
CA VAL A 148 -2.52 -4.81 -2.32
C VAL A 148 -1.45 -5.64 -3.02
N GLY A 149 -0.62 -6.34 -2.23
CA GLY A 149 -0.01 -7.60 -2.65
C GLY A 149 -1.08 -8.70 -2.57
N ALA A 150 -1.41 -9.30 -3.71
CA ALA A 150 -2.43 -10.35 -3.76
C ALA A 150 -1.86 -11.69 -3.24
N ARG A 151 -2.67 -12.41 -2.45
CA ARG A 151 -2.30 -13.71 -1.88
C ARG A 151 -2.25 -14.80 -2.95
N HIS A 152 -1.22 -15.62 -2.90
CA HIS A 152 -1.18 -16.93 -3.53
C HIS A 152 -1.98 -17.94 -2.66
N PRO A 153 -2.88 -18.77 -3.22
CA PRO A 153 -3.63 -19.78 -2.44
C PRO A 153 -2.77 -20.92 -1.88
N THR A 154 -1.50 -21.03 -2.31
CA THR A 154 -0.57 -22.09 -1.90
C THR A 154 0.41 -21.68 -0.82
N GLU A 155 0.47 -20.40 -0.44
CA GLU A 155 1.45 -19.93 0.54
C GLU A 155 0.80 -19.66 1.91
N ARG A 156 0.86 -20.69 2.76
CA ARG A 156 1.02 -20.48 4.22
C ARG A 156 2.28 -19.66 4.55
N GLY A 157 3.15 -19.40 3.57
CA GLY A 157 4.49 -18.83 3.72
C GLY A 157 4.60 -17.32 3.90
N THR A 158 3.79 -16.44 3.31
CA THR A 158 4.08 -14.97 3.33
C THR A 158 3.89 -14.31 4.70
N SER A 159 2.86 -14.71 5.45
CA SER A 159 2.72 -14.31 6.87
C SER A 159 3.92 -14.80 7.68
N ASP A 160 4.36 -16.03 7.45
CA ASP A 160 5.50 -16.63 8.14
C ASP A 160 6.84 -16.05 7.68
N GLN A 161 6.94 -15.59 6.43
CA GLN A 161 8.10 -14.92 5.86
C GLN A 161 8.25 -13.51 6.44
N CYS A 162 7.14 -12.81 6.70
CA CYS A 162 7.11 -11.57 7.46
C CYS A 162 7.37 -11.79 8.96
N ARG A 163 6.90 -12.91 9.55
CA ARG A 163 7.14 -13.30 10.94
C ARG A 163 8.61 -13.65 11.20
N ASN A 164 9.22 -14.45 10.32
CA ASN A 164 10.59 -14.94 10.45
C ASN A 164 11.64 -13.86 10.15
N ARG A 165 11.30 -12.79 9.42
CA ARG A 165 12.19 -11.63 9.25
C ARG A 165 12.38 -10.81 10.52
N ALA A 166 11.41 -10.79 11.42
CA ALA A 166 11.50 -10.06 12.69
C ALA A 166 12.42 -10.76 13.72
N THR A 167 12.71 -12.05 13.54
CA THR A 167 13.51 -12.87 14.45
C THR A 167 14.86 -13.30 13.89
N SER A 168 15.20 -12.95 12.65
CA SER A 168 16.45 -13.38 12.02
C SER A 168 17.56 -12.34 12.22
N PRO A 169 18.69 -12.68 12.87
CA PRO A 169 19.84 -11.80 12.92
C PRO A 169 20.45 -11.68 11.53
N SER A 170 20.63 -10.43 11.08
CA SER A 170 21.47 -9.94 9.98
C SER A 170 21.65 -10.83 8.73
N ILE A 171 21.18 -10.31 7.59
CA ILE A 171 21.68 -10.68 6.26
C ILE A 171 23.20 -10.53 6.26
N ARG A 172 23.90 -11.66 6.30
CA ARG A 172 25.33 -11.73 6.01
C ARG A 172 25.45 -11.76 4.48
N ILE A 173 25.84 -10.65 3.87
CA ILE A 173 26.20 -10.59 2.45
C ILE A 173 27.40 -11.55 2.28
N ARG A 174 27.18 -12.72 1.68
CA ARG A 174 28.27 -13.54 1.16
C ARG A 174 28.66 -12.97 -0.20
N ASN A 175 29.76 -12.22 -0.22
CA ASN A 175 30.56 -12.04 -1.43
C ASN A 175 31.20 -13.40 -1.79
N SER A 176 30.74 -14.03 -2.86
CA SER A 176 31.34 -15.16 -3.58
C SER A 176 30.40 -15.43 -4.76
N VAL A 177 30.73 -15.35 -6.04
CA VAL A 177 31.98 -15.68 -6.75
C VAL A 177 32.01 -14.86 -8.04
N ILE A 178 33.14 -14.19 -8.30
CA ILE A 178 33.56 -13.75 -9.64
C ILE A 178 34.10 -15.00 -10.34
N GLY A 179 33.56 -15.32 -11.53
CA GLY A 179 34.18 -16.26 -12.46
C GLY A 179 33.29 -17.42 -12.88
N ALA A 180 32.54 -17.23 -13.97
CA ALA A 180 32.11 -18.33 -14.83
C ALA A 180 32.54 -17.99 -16.28
N PRO A 181 33.31 -18.85 -16.96
CA PRO A 181 33.73 -18.60 -18.33
C PRO A 181 32.59 -18.91 -19.32
N LEU A 182 32.49 -18.10 -20.37
CA LEU A 182 31.54 -18.25 -21.48
C LEU A 182 31.81 -19.54 -22.26
N PRO A 183 30.78 -20.33 -22.63
CA PRO A 183 30.95 -21.45 -23.54
C PRO A 183 31.21 -20.97 -24.98
N SER A 184 32.36 -21.37 -25.52
CA SER A 184 32.80 -21.21 -26.89
C SER A 184 31.87 -21.93 -27.88
N GLY A 185 31.48 -21.22 -28.94
CA GLY A 185 30.57 -21.70 -29.97
C GLY A 185 31.13 -22.83 -30.84
N THR A 186 30.25 -23.75 -31.21
CA THR A 186 30.51 -24.79 -32.20
C THR A 186 29.84 -24.41 -33.52
N ARG A 187 30.65 -24.12 -34.54
CA ARG A 187 30.26 -24.03 -35.95
C ARG A 187 29.72 -25.39 -36.43
N ALA A 188 28.51 -25.42 -36.96
CA ALA A 188 28.11 -26.45 -37.91
C ALA A 188 28.53 -26.01 -39.32
N ARG A 189 29.34 -26.82 -39.99
CA ARG A 189 29.58 -26.76 -41.44
C ARG A 189 28.62 -27.74 -42.12
N SER A 190 28.07 -27.30 -43.26
CA SER A 190 27.62 -28.05 -44.45
C SER A 190 26.95 -29.41 -44.25
#